data_AF-A0A7S2DEX3-F1
#
_entry.id   AF-A0A7S2DEX3-F1
#
_cell.length_a   1.000
_cell.length_b   1.000
_cell.length_c   1.000
_cell.angle_alpha   90.00
_cell.angle_beta   90.00
_cell.angle_gamma   90.00
#
_symmetry.space_group_name_H-M   'P 1'
#
loop_
_entity.id
_entity.type
_entity.pdbx_description
1 polymer ?
#
loop_
_entity_poly.entity_id
_entity_poly.type
_entity_poly.pdbx_seq_one_letter_code
_entity_poly.pdbx_strand_id
1 'polypeptide(L)'
;LLKWIMEPMGTEVGFPRMFSVLRLFRLTRLLKTVRFSSFFAELWVLVQGLAHSLRPLLWTFTIAMILLYVFAVASTELIGKRDDFEEDSHVQERFGNVLRSMLTMFQLMTLDSWGFDVARPVMVT
;
A
#
# COMPACT_ATOMS: atom_id res chain seq x y z
N LEU A 1 8.09 -33.98 -29.12
CA LEU A 1 7.00 -33.05 -28.72
C LEU A 1 7.40 -32.12 -27.58
N LEU A 2 7.89 -32.62 -26.44
CA LEU A 2 8.37 -31.78 -25.32
C LEU A 2 9.66 -30.97 -25.63
N LYS A 3 10.51 -31.48 -26.51
CA LYS A 3 11.81 -30.86 -26.85
C LYS A 3 11.67 -29.51 -27.58
N TRP A 4 10.61 -29.34 -28.39
CA TRP A 4 10.39 -28.17 -29.25
C TRP A 4 9.87 -26.93 -28.50
N ILE A 5 9.24 -27.15 -27.33
CA ILE A 5 8.72 -26.06 -26.48
C ILE A 5 9.81 -25.49 -25.56
N MET A 6 10.89 -26.26 -25.29
CA MET A 6 11.94 -25.84 -24.35
C MET A 6 13.09 -25.10 -25.01
N GLU A 7 13.30 -25.25 -26.32
CA GLU A 7 14.36 -24.55 -27.08
C GLU A 7 14.24 -23.01 -27.13
N PRO A 8 13.05 -22.36 -27.19
CA PRO A 8 12.97 -20.89 -27.21
C PRO A 8 13.24 -20.23 -25.85
N MET A 9 13.23 -21.00 -24.76
CA MET A 9 13.70 -20.55 -23.45
C MET A 9 15.15 -20.97 -23.32
N GLY A 10 16.09 -20.11 -23.72
CA GLY A 10 17.55 -20.29 -23.60
C GLY A 10 18.07 -20.42 -22.15
N THR A 11 17.31 -21.05 -21.27
CA THR A 11 17.70 -21.46 -19.95
C THR A 11 18.09 -22.94 -20.01
N GLU A 12 19.39 -23.21 -20.05
CA GLU A 12 19.95 -24.48 -19.58
C GLU A 12 19.40 -24.71 -18.16
N VAL A 13 18.32 -25.50 -18.03
CA VAL A 13 17.71 -25.81 -16.74
C VAL A 13 18.63 -26.83 -16.07
N GLY A 14 19.75 -26.34 -15.54
CA GLY A 14 20.69 -27.17 -14.80
C GLY A 14 19.94 -27.94 -13.71
N PHE A 15 20.27 -29.23 -13.56
CA PHE A 15 19.75 -30.14 -12.52
C PHE A 15 19.34 -29.48 -11.18
N PRO A 16 20.12 -28.54 -10.58
CA PRO A 16 19.71 -27.85 -9.36
C PRO A 16 18.40 -27.04 -9.45
N ARG A 17 18.06 -26.46 -10.61
CA ARG A 17 16.79 -25.72 -10.80
C ARG A 17 15.59 -26.67 -10.95
N MET A 18 15.79 -27.87 -11.48
CA MET A 18 14.74 -28.88 -11.61
C MET A 18 14.25 -29.37 -10.24
N PHE A 19 15.15 -29.53 -9.26
CA PHE A 19 14.78 -29.82 -7.87
C PHE A 19 13.99 -28.69 -7.21
N SER A 20 14.33 -27.43 -7.50
CA SER A 20 13.59 -26.26 -6.99
C SER A 20 12.16 -26.19 -7.55
N VAL A 21 11.97 -26.50 -8.84
CA VAL A 21 10.63 -26.55 -9.47
C VAL A 21 9.79 -27.69 -8.89
N LEU A 22 10.38 -28.88 -8.67
CA LEU A 22 9.71 -29.99 -8.00
C LEU A 22 9.30 -29.66 -6.56
N ARG A 23 10.11 -28.85 -5.85
CA ARG A 23 9.80 -28.36 -4.49
C ARG A 23 8.64 -27.36 -4.50
N LEU A 24 8.60 -26.45 -5.47
CA LEU A 24 7.46 -25.53 -5.67
C LEU A 24 6.17 -26.28 -6.02
N PHE A 25 6.25 -27.36 -6.79
CA PHE A 25 5.10 -28.20 -7.12
C PHE A 25 4.54 -28.95 -5.89
N ARG A 26 5.39 -29.30 -4.91
CA ARG A 26 4.90 -29.81 -3.62
C ARG A 26 4.16 -28.74 -2.80
N LEU A 27 4.66 -27.51 -2.80
CA LEU A 27 4.01 -26.37 -2.13
C LEU A 27 2.62 -26.07 -2.71
N THR A 28 2.45 -26.11 -4.03
CA THR A 28 1.13 -25.91 -4.66
C THR A 28 0.15 -27.02 -4.31
N ARG A 29 0.62 -28.27 -4.15
CA ARG A 29 -0.21 -29.39 -3.68
C ARG A 29 -0.65 -29.19 -2.23
N LEU A 30 0.23 -28.70 -1.34
CA LEU A 30 -0.12 -28.35 0.04
C LEU A 30 -1.17 -27.24 0.10
N LEU A 31 -1.01 -26.18 -0.70
CA LEU A 31 -2.03 -25.12 -0.83
C LEU A 31 -3.38 -25.68 -1.32
N LYS A 32 -3.36 -26.62 -2.27
CA LYS A 32 -4.57 -27.30 -2.76
C LYS A 32 -5.20 -28.21 -1.70
N THR A 33 -4.40 -28.89 -0.88
CA THR A 33 -4.86 -29.71 0.25
C THR A 33 -5.47 -28.84 1.37
N VAL A 34 -4.88 -27.69 1.68
CA VAL A 34 -5.47 -26.70 2.60
C VAL A 34 -6.81 -26.20 2.08
N ARG A 35 -6.95 -25.96 0.77
CA ARG A 35 -8.21 -25.59 0.11
C ARG A 35 -9.27 -26.70 0.15
N PHE A 36 -8.88 -27.98 0.22
CA PHE A 36 -9.78 -29.14 0.21
C PHE A 36 -10.14 -29.68 1.60
N SER A 37 -9.56 -29.14 2.66
CA SER A 37 -9.94 -29.48 4.03
C SER A 37 -11.22 -28.73 4.41
N SER A 38 -12.30 -29.45 4.76
CA SER A 38 -13.62 -28.86 5.02
C SER A 38 -13.61 -27.81 6.15
N PHE A 39 -12.65 -27.88 7.07
CA PHE A 39 -12.46 -26.90 8.15
C PHE A 39 -11.99 -25.52 7.64
N PHE A 40 -11.25 -25.48 6.54
CA PHE A 40 -10.75 -24.23 5.93
C PHE A 40 -11.66 -23.71 4.82
N ALA A 41 -12.69 -24.47 4.42
CA ALA A 41 -13.62 -24.06 3.38
C ALA A 41 -14.40 -22.79 3.77
N GLU A 42 -14.88 -22.70 5.01
CA GLU A 42 -15.57 -21.50 5.52
C GLU A 42 -14.65 -20.28 5.60
N LEU A 43 -13.42 -20.45 6.11
CA LEU A 43 -12.40 -19.39 6.13
C LEU A 43 -12.04 -18.93 4.71
N TRP A 44 -11.96 -19.86 3.76
CA TRP A 44 -11.70 -19.54 2.36
C TRP A 44 -12.84 -18.74 1.72
N VAL A 45 -14.10 -19.03 2.07
CA VAL A 45 -15.25 -18.23 1.64
C VAL A 45 -15.17 -16.80 2.19
N LEU A 46 -14.79 -16.63 3.47
CA LEU A 46 -14.56 -15.31 4.07
C LEU A 46 -13.42 -14.55 3.38
N VAL A 47 -12.29 -15.22 3.13
CA VAL A 47 -11.13 -14.63 2.42
C VAL A 47 -11.51 -14.26 0.99
N GLN A 48 -12.29 -15.09 0.29
CA GLN A 48 -12.75 -14.80 -1.07
C GLN A 48 -13.71 -13.60 -1.08
N GLY A 49 -14.59 -13.48 -0.09
CA GLY A 49 -15.43 -12.29 0.11
C GLY A 49 -14.62 -11.03 0.35
N LEU A 50 -13.63 -11.09 1.25
CA LEU A 50 -12.72 -9.99 1.54
C LEU A 50 -11.91 -9.58 0.29
N ALA A 51 -11.35 -10.56 -0.43
CA ALA A 51 -10.60 -10.34 -1.65
C ALA A 51 -11.46 -9.69 -2.75
N HIS A 52 -12.74 -10.06 -2.84
CA HIS A 52 -13.66 -9.42 -3.76
C HIS A 52 -13.89 -7.94 -3.40
N SER A 53 -13.96 -7.62 -2.11
CA SER A 53 -14.08 -6.24 -1.62
C SER A 53 -12.82 -5.40 -1.79
N LEU A 54 -11.64 -6.01 -1.94
CA LEU A 54 -10.39 -5.26 -2.20
C LEU A 54 -10.45 -4.45 -3.50
N ARG A 55 -11.09 -4.96 -4.55
CA ARG A 55 -11.15 -4.26 -5.84
C ARG A 55 -11.87 -2.91 -5.77
N PRO A 56 -13.09 -2.80 -5.21
CA PRO A 56 -13.73 -1.50 -5.00
C PRO A 56 -12.98 -0.66 -3.94
N LEU A 57 -12.44 -1.26 -2.89
CA LEU A 57 -11.64 -0.53 -1.89
C LEU A 57 -10.43 0.17 -2.51
N LEU A 58 -9.75 -0.46 -3.48
CA LEU A 58 -8.63 0.14 -4.19
C LEU A 58 -9.06 1.42 -4.92
N TRP A 59 -10.21 1.41 -5.61
CA TRP A 59 -10.74 2.59 -6.29
C TRP A 59 -11.10 3.70 -5.31
N THR A 60 -11.77 3.37 -4.21
CA THR A 60 -12.08 4.33 -3.14
C THR A 60 -10.80 4.93 -2.57
N PHE A 61 -9.78 4.11 -2.29
CA PHE A 61 -8.49 4.56 -1.81
C PHE A 61 -7.77 5.45 -2.83
N THR A 62 -7.84 5.13 -4.13
CA THR A 62 -7.29 5.98 -5.19
C THR A 62 -7.94 7.36 -5.20
N ILE A 63 -9.28 7.43 -5.11
CA ILE A 63 -10.00 8.70 -5.06
C ILE A 63 -9.60 9.49 -3.80
N ALA A 64 -9.52 8.82 -2.65
CA ALA A 64 -9.05 9.43 -1.40
C ALA A 64 -7.64 10.01 -1.55
N MET A 65 -6.70 9.26 -2.14
CA MET A 65 -5.32 9.73 -2.37
C MET A 65 -5.26 10.96 -3.29
N ILE A 66 -6.13 11.06 -4.30
CA ILE A 66 -6.22 12.25 -5.16
C ILE A 66 -6.70 13.45 -4.35
N LEU A 67 -7.73 13.30 -3.52
CA LEU A 67 -8.21 14.38 -2.66
C LEU A 67 -7.13 14.83 -1.69
N LEU A 68 -6.47 13.88 -1.01
CA LEU A 68 -5.35 14.18 -0.10
C LEU A 68 -4.21 14.93 -0.81
N TYR A 69 -3.90 14.56 -2.06
CA TYR A 69 -2.89 15.27 -2.86
C TYR A 69 -3.28 16.73 -3.13
N VAL A 70 -4.53 16.98 -3.55
CA VAL A 70 -5.01 18.35 -3.80
C VAL A 70 -4.92 19.21 -2.53
N PHE A 71 -5.38 18.70 -1.39
CA PHE A 71 -5.28 19.41 -0.12
C PHE A 71 -3.84 19.57 0.35
N ALA A 72 -2.97 18.59 0.11
CA ALA A 72 -1.56 18.66 0.47
C ALA A 72 -0.80 19.73 -0.32
N VAL A 73 -1.09 19.87 -1.62
CA VAL A 73 -0.52 20.96 -2.43
C VAL A 73 -1.02 22.31 -1.89
N ALA A 74 -2.32 22.43 -1.65
CA ALA A 74 -2.88 23.67 -1.08
C ALA A 74 -2.26 24.03 0.27
N SER A 75 -2.11 23.08 1.20
CA SER A 75 -1.49 23.35 2.51
C SER A 75 0.00 23.67 2.43
N THR A 76 0.72 23.04 1.49
CA THR A 76 2.15 23.35 1.27
C THR A 76 2.31 24.79 0.79
N GLU A 77 1.48 25.26 -0.13
CA GLU A 77 1.54 26.63 -0.64
C GLU A 77 1.02 27.66 0.37
N LEU A 78 -0.08 27.36 1.09
CA LEU A 78 -0.72 28.30 2.00
C LEU A 78 -0.04 28.41 3.37
N ILE A 79 0.55 27.32 3.86
CA ILE A 79 1.13 27.24 5.21
C ILE A 79 2.65 27.04 5.11
N GLY A 80 3.09 26.01 4.39
CA GLY A 80 4.50 25.60 4.38
C GLY A 80 5.47 26.59 3.71
N LYS A 81 5.01 27.35 2.72
CA LYS A 81 5.82 28.32 1.96
C LYS A 81 5.57 29.77 2.36
N ARG A 82 4.85 30.00 3.45
CA ARG A 82 4.56 31.35 3.93
C ARG A 82 5.73 31.87 4.76
N ASP A 83 6.13 33.12 4.52
CA ASP A 83 7.26 33.76 5.22
C ASP A 83 7.09 33.75 6.75
N ASP A 84 5.85 33.87 7.24
CA ASP A 84 5.50 33.84 8.67
C ASP A 84 5.90 32.52 9.38
N PHE A 85 5.99 31.42 8.63
CA PHE A 85 6.27 30.07 9.15
C PHE A 85 7.55 29.46 8.57
N GLU A 86 8.41 30.26 7.93
CA GLU A 86 9.66 29.78 7.34
C GLU A 86 10.63 29.27 8.43
N GLU A 87 10.69 29.96 9.57
CA GLU A 87 11.54 29.58 10.71
C GLU A 87 10.87 28.57 11.67
N ASP A 88 9.57 28.28 11.51
CA ASP A 88 8.84 27.36 12.37
C ASP A 88 9.12 25.90 11.97
N SER A 89 10.03 25.27 12.72
CA SER A 89 10.41 23.87 12.50
C SER A 89 9.23 22.88 12.56
N HIS A 90 8.20 23.16 13.36
CA HIS A 90 7.03 22.28 13.53
C HIS A 90 6.10 22.33 12.31
N VAL A 91 5.96 23.52 11.73
CA VAL A 91 5.24 23.73 10.47
C VAL A 91 6.02 23.14 9.30
N GLN A 92 7.33 23.34 9.22
CA GLN A 92 8.16 22.81 8.14
C GLN A 92 8.28 21.26 8.14
N GLU A 93 8.18 20.63 9.30
CA GLU A 93 8.13 19.16 9.41
C GLU A 93 6.85 18.57 8.79
N ARG A 94 5.73 19.29 8.86
CA ARG A 94 4.42 18.82 8.38
C ARG A 94 4.06 19.35 7.00
N PHE A 95 4.33 20.61 6.73
CA PHE A 95 3.87 21.32 5.53
C PHE A 95 4.99 21.78 4.59
N GLY A 96 6.27 21.59 4.95
CA GLY A 96 7.39 22.13 4.18
C GLY A 96 7.58 21.53 2.77
N ASN A 97 6.99 20.37 2.49
CA ASN A 97 6.91 19.84 1.13
C ASN A 97 5.62 19.02 0.91
N VAL A 98 5.30 18.76 -0.36
CA VAL A 98 4.06 18.09 -0.74
C VAL A 98 3.93 16.69 -0.14
N LEU A 99 5.02 15.91 -0.05
CA LEU A 99 4.97 14.56 0.50
C LEU A 99 4.68 14.58 2.01
N ARG A 100 5.31 15.49 2.75
CA ARG A 100 5.04 15.72 4.18
C ARG A 100 3.60 16.16 4.38
N SER A 101 3.14 17.14 3.60
CA SER A 101 1.75 17.59 3.62
C SER A 101 0.76 16.46 3.32
N MET A 102 1.08 15.56 2.38
CA MET A 102 0.23 14.40 2.09
C MET A 102 0.14 13.43 3.28
N LEU A 103 1.24 13.18 3.98
CA LEU A 103 1.24 12.35 5.19
C LEU A 103 0.42 13.02 6.30
N THR A 104 0.56 14.34 6.49
CA THR A 104 -0.24 15.09 7.45
C THR A 104 -1.74 15.08 7.08
N MET A 105 -2.09 15.24 5.80
CA MET A 105 -3.49 15.13 5.34
C MET A 105 -4.05 13.73 5.58
N PHE A 106 -3.22 12.68 5.37
CA PHE A 106 -3.62 11.32 5.68
C PHE A 106 -3.85 11.12 7.19
N GLN A 107 -2.98 11.65 8.05
CA GLN A 107 -3.17 11.64 9.51
C GLN A 107 -4.46 12.37 9.94
N LEU A 108 -4.76 13.52 9.31
CA LEU A 108 -6.02 14.24 9.52
C LEU A 108 -7.23 13.41 9.10
N MET A 109 -7.16 12.70 7.97
CA MET A 109 -8.22 11.81 7.51
C MET A 109 -8.48 10.65 8.48
N THR A 110 -7.42 10.09 9.09
CA THR A 110 -7.55 9.05 10.11
C THR A 110 -7.92 9.59 11.49
N LEU A 111 -8.02 10.92 11.63
CA LEU A 111 -8.22 11.64 12.89
C LEU A 111 -7.19 11.25 13.96
N ASP A 112 -5.99 10.89 13.52
CA ASP A 112 -4.92 10.48 14.43
C ASP A 112 -4.20 11.72 14.95
N SER A 113 -4.28 11.95 16.26
CA SER A 113 -3.59 13.01 17.00
C SER A 113 -3.74 14.46 16.44
N TRP A 114 -4.71 14.70 15.56
CA TRP A 114 -4.87 15.97 14.84
C TRP A 114 -5.06 17.21 15.73
N GLY A 115 -5.73 17.05 16.87
CA GLY A 115 -6.03 18.15 17.79
C GLY A 115 -4.80 18.67 18.54
N PHE A 116 -3.90 17.77 18.95
CA PHE A 116 -2.70 18.13 19.70
C PHE A 116 -1.54 18.49 18.76
N ASP A 117 -1.34 17.70 17.70
CA ASP A 117 -0.15 17.81 16.85
C ASP A 117 -0.30 18.81 15.70
N VAL A 118 -1.53 19.10 15.25
CA VAL A 118 -1.77 19.94 14.06
C VAL A 118 -2.57 21.19 14.40
N ALA A 119 -3.72 21.06 15.06
CA ALA A 119 -4.64 22.18 15.26
C ALA A 119 -4.12 23.21 16.28
N ARG A 120 -3.63 22.75 17.44
CA ARG A 120 -3.17 23.65 18.52
C ARG A 120 -1.97 24.53 18.14
N PRO A 121 -0.90 24.00 17.53
CA PRO A 121 0.27 24.81 17.16
C PRO A 121 -0.08 25.91 16.17
N VAL A 122 -0.99 25.64 15.22
CA VAL A 122 -1.40 26.59 14.18
C VAL A 122 -2.31 27.71 14.71
N MET A 123 -3.09 27.46 15.77
CA MET A 123 -4.03 28.46 16.32
C MET A 123 -3.39 29.42 17.33
N VAL A 124 -2.21 29.09 17.86
CA VAL A 124 -1.57 29.84 18.95
C VAL A 124 -0.49 30.80 18.44
N THR A 125 -0.15 30.73 17.14
CA THR A 125 0.66 31.71 16.41
C THR A 125 -0.24 32.78 15.80
#